data_AF-A0A417Y0A1-F1
#
_entry.id   AF-A0A417Y0A1-F1
#
_cell.length_a   1.000
_cell.length_b   1.000
_cell.length_c   1.000
_cell.angle_alpha   90.00
_cell.angle_beta   90.00
_cell.angle_gamma   90.00
#
_symmetry.space_group_name_H-M   'P 1'
#
loop_
_entity.id
_entity.type
_entity.pdbx_description
1 polymer ?
#
loop_
_entity_poly.entity_id
_entity_poly.type
_entity_poly.pdbx_seq_one_letter_code
_entity_poly.pdbx_strand_id
1 'polypeptide(L)'
;MFSIRFLVSLVLMLGGIAWMAYYYIGVRPVAGFGDDDKPLFDLDAGKEGVVTGWQLMGDLQEWNYLIGFGAIMLGLMIAAHPSTPLGRGRGVVVGMLGCFVLGLLWICTYYVVGTGDHAQDLAVFNDLEQKNLFVGIAFMAVGFTFATKWE
;
A
#
# COMPACT_ATOMS: atom_id res chain seq x y z
N MET A 1 -4.84 -14.21 -25.47
CA MET A 1 -6.10 -13.49 -25.17
C MET A 1 -6.12 -13.16 -23.70
N PHE A 2 -6.37 -11.91 -23.31
CA PHE A 2 -6.37 -11.49 -21.90
C PHE A 2 -7.53 -12.16 -21.15
N SER A 3 -7.24 -12.86 -20.05
CA SER A 3 -8.26 -13.46 -19.19
C SER A 3 -8.94 -12.38 -18.34
N ILE A 4 -10.23 -12.55 -18.04
CA ILE A 4 -10.97 -11.68 -17.11
C ILE A 4 -10.21 -11.52 -15.78
N ARG A 5 -9.57 -12.59 -15.30
CA ARG A 5 -8.74 -12.56 -14.07
C ARG A 5 -7.55 -11.63 -14.17
N PHE A 6 -6.93 -11.56 -15.35
CA PHE A 6 -5.81 -10.64 -15.58
C PHE A 6 -6.27 -9.18 -15.52
N LEU A 7 -7.42 -8.88 -16.14
CA LEU A 7 -8.00 -7.53 -16.06
C LEU A 7 -8.35 -7.15 -14.61
N VAL A 8 -8.97 -8.07 -13.86
CA VAL A 8 -9.29 -7.84 -12.44
C VAL A 8 -8.02 -7.61 -11.63
N SER A 9 -6.96 -8.42 -11.81
CA SER A 9 -5.70 -8.20 -11.11
C SER A 9 -5.06 -6.86 -11.45
N LEU A 10 -5.11 -6.44 -12.72
CA LEU A 10 -4.55 -5.18 -13.18
C LEU A 10 -5.32 -4.00 -12.58
N VAL A 11 -6.65 -4.07 -12.56
CA VAL A 11 -7.51 -3.05 -11.96
C VAL A 11 -7.28 -2.96 -10.45
N LEU A 12 -7.11 -4.08 -9.75
CA LEU A 12 -6.84 -4.08 -8.31
C LEU A 12 -5.47 -3.47 -7.98
N MET A 13 -4.43 -3.81 -8.76
CA MET A 13 -3.10 -3.22 -8.56
C MET A 13 -3.08 -1.72 -8.89
N LEU A 14 -3.58 -1.33 -10.07
CA LEU A 14 -3.60 0.06 -10.49
C LEU A 14 -4.56 0.90 -9.63
N GLY A 15 -5.71 0.34 -9.26
CA GLY A 15 -6.68 0.97 -8.36
C GLY A 15 -6.12 1.16 -6.97
N GLY A 16 -5.42 0.16 -6.42
CA GLY A 16 -4.73 0.30 -5.13
C GLY A 16 -3.62 1.37 -5.16
N ILE A 17 -2.83 1.42 -6.24
CA ILE A 17 -1.81 2.47 -6.43
C ILE A 17 -2.46 3.85 -6.57
N ALA A 18 -3.51 3.98 -7.37
CA ALA A 18 -4.23 5.22 -7.56
C ALA A 18 -4.92 5.69 -6.27
N TRP A 19 -5.45 4.76 -5.47
CA TRP A 19 -6.03 5.04 -4.15
C TRP A 19 -4.99 5.59 -3.19
N MET A 20 -3.82 4.94 -3.13
CA MET A 20 -2.69 5.40 -2.31
C MET A 20 -2.22 6.79 -2.74
N ALA A 21 -2.07 7.03 -4.05
CA ALA A 21 -1.66 8.32 -4.58
C ALA A 21 -2.71 9.41 -4.33
N TYR A 22 -3.99 9.10 -4.49
CA TYR A 22 -5.10 10.04 -4.23
C TYR A 22 -5.19 10.40 -2.75
N TYR A 23 -5.15 9.40 -1.87
CA TYR A 23 -5.15 9.63 -0.42
C TYR A 23 -3.95 10.50 0.00
N TYR A 24 -2.77 10.17 -0.54
CA TYR A 24 -1.54 10.88 -0.24
C TYR A 24 -1.54 12.35 -0.71
N ILE A 25 -1.98 12.63 -1.93
CA ILE A 25 -1.92 13.99 -2.53
C ILE A 25 -3.13 14.84 -2.10
N GLY A 26 -4.30 14.23 -1.96
CA GLY A 26 -5.57 14.95 -1.80
C GLY A 26 -6.09 15.00 -0.36
N VAL A 27 -5.93 13.93 0.42
CA VAL A 27 -6.70 13.75 1.66
C VAL A 27 -5.82 13.77 2.91
N ARG A 28 -4.50 13.59 2.77
CA ARG A 28 -3.57 13.58 3.90
C ARG A 28 -3.63 14.91 4.67
N PRO A 29 -3.90 14.89 5.99
CA PRO A 29 -3.82 16.10 6.80
C PRO A 29 -2.38 16.62 6.83
N VAL A 30 -2.20 17.93 6.61
CA VAL A 30 -0.90 18.61 6.53
C VAL A 30 -0.04 18.43 7.79
N ALA A 31 -0.66 18.08 8.93
CA ALA A 31 0.01 17.94 10.21
C ALA A 31 0.73 16.60 10.46
N GLY A 32 0.57 15.58 9.61
CA GLY A 32 1.08 14.24 9.91
C GLY A 32 0.29 13.57 11.05
N PHE A 33 0.41 12.25 11.17
CA PHE A 33 -0.28 11.47 12.20
C PHE A 33 0.43 11.62 13.56
N GLY A 34 -0.34 11.91 14.62
CA GLY A 34 0.20 12.13 15.97
C GLY A 34 -0.63 13.03 16.89
N ASP A 35 -1.79 13.51 16.46
CA ASP A 35 -2.70 14.32 17.29
C ASP A 35 -4.10 13.68 17.26
N ASP A 36 -4.19 12.46 17.82
CA ASP A 36 -5.41 11.65 17.90
C ASP A 36 -6.55 12.34 18.69
N ASP A 37 -6.24 13.44 19.39
CA ASP A 37 -7.17 14.24 20.19
C ASP A 37 -7.82 15.41 19.42
N LYS A 38 -7.46 15.64 18.15
CA LYS A 38 -8.09 16.70 17.36
C LYS A 38 -9.13 16.11 16.40
N PRO A 39 -10.44 16.14 16.76
CA PRO A 39 -11.48 15.82 15.80
C PRO A 39 -11.33 16.71 14.56
N LEU A 40 -11.76 16.19 13.40
CA LEU A 40 -11.81 16.89 12.11
C LEU A 40 -12.50 18.27 12.20
N PHE A 41 -13.28 18.49 13.26
CA PHE A 41 -13.88 19.75 13.65
C PHE A 41 -13.35 20.16 15.04
N ASP A 42 -12.36 21.04 15.08
CA ASP A 42 -11.93 21.69 16.31
C ASP A 42 -12.95 22.79 16.64
N LEU A 43 -13.91 22.45 17.51
CA LEU A 43 -14.99 23.34 17.96
C LEU A 43 -14.44 24.58 18.70
N ASP A 44 -13.22 24.52 19.24
CA ASP A 44 -12.60 25.60 20.01
C ASP A 44 -11.79 26.57 19.13
N ALA A 45 -11.30 26.13 17.95
CA ALA A 45 -10.47 26.95 17.06
C ALA A 45 -11.21 27.60 15.89
N GLY A 46 -12.42 27.15 15.54
CA GLY A 46 -13.21 27.72 14.43
C GLY A 46 -12.49 27.72 13.07
N LYS A 47 -11.47 26.85 12.90
CA LYS A 47 -10.66 26.71 11.70
C LYS A 47 -10.75 25.28 11.24
N GLU A 48 -11.36 25.10 10.07
CA GLU A 48 -11.49 23.82 9.38
C GLU A 48 -10.08 23.22 9.23
N GLY A 49 -9.84 22.08 9.88
CA GLY A 49 -8.71 21.22 9.52
C GLY A 49 -8.96 20.81 8.08
N VAL A 50 -8.32 21.51 7.13
CA VAL A 50 -8.64 21.40 5.71
C VAL A 50 -8.22 20.02 5.19
N VAL A 51 -9.10 19.04 5.35
CA VAL A 51 -9.06 17.80 4.58
C VAL A 51 -9.59 18.16 3.20
N THR A 52 -8.72 18.29 2.21
CA THR A 52 -9.12 18.50 0.81
C THR A 52 -9.68 17.21 0.19
N GLY A 53 -10.74 16.65 0.77
CA GLY A 53 -11.31 15.38 0.32
C GLY A 53 -12.70 15.07 0.88
N TRP A 54 -13.29 13.96 0.43
CA TRP A 54 -14.58 13.48 0.95
C TRP A 54 -14.43 13.12 2.44
N GLN A 55 -15.30 13.64 3.33
CA GLN A 55 -15.19 13.50 4.79
C GLN A 55 -15.03 12.04 5.27
N LEU A 56 -15.59 11.07 4.55
CA LEU A 56 -15.43 9.63 4.82
C LEU A 56 -13.97 9.15 4.69
N MET A 57 -13.18 9.70 3.76
CA MET A 57 -11.78 9.31 3.59
C MET A 57 -10.86 9.96 4.64
N GLY A 58 -11.24 11.14 5.16
CA GLY A 58 -10.54 11.78 6.27
C GLY A 58 -10.69 10.99 7.57
N ASP A 59 -11.88 10.42 7.80
CA ASP A 59 -12.20 9.62 8.99
C ASP A 59 -11.54 8.22 8.97
N LEU A 60 -11.32 7.65 7.79
CA LEU A 60 -10.64 6.35 7.64
C LEU A 60 -9.14 6.41 7.91
N GLN A 61 -8.50 7.59 7.86
CA GLN A 61 -7.11 7.78 8.27
C GLN A 61 -6.15 6.65 7.78
N GLU A 62 -5.47 5.96 8.70
CA GLU A 62 -4.53 4.87 8.42
C GLU A 62 -5.17 3.65 7.74
N TRP A 63 -6.49 3.45 7.84
CA TRP A 63 -7.19 2.38 7.14
C TRP A 63 -7.16 2.56 5.63
N ASN A 64 -7.02 3.79 5.13
CA ASN A 64 -6.86 4.02 3.69
C ASN A 64 -5.60 3.36 3.14
N TYR A 65 -4.51 3.38 3.91
CA TYR A 65 -3.26 2.70 3.55
C TYR A 65 -3.45 1.18 3.54
N LEU A 66 -4.16 0.62 4.52
CA LEU A 66 -4.46 -0.80 4.56
C LEU A 66 -5.29 -1.25 3.34
N ILE A 67 -6.29 -0.46 2.94
CA ILE A 67 -7.12 -0.74 1.77
C ILE A 67 -6.29 -0.68 0.48
N GLY A 68 -5.44 0.34 0.33
CA GLY A 68 -4.56 0.52 -0.82
C GLY A 68 -3.58 -0.65 -0.98
N PHE A 69 -2.81 -0.95 0.08
CA PHE A 69 -1.88 -2.09 0.07
C PHE A 69 -2.60 -3.43 -0.07
N GLY A 70 -3.73 -3.61 0.62
CA GLY A 70 -4.55 -4.82 0.53
C GLY A 70 -5.05 -5.08 -0.89
N ALA A 71 -5.51 -4.05 -1.59
CA ALA A 71 -5.92 -4.15 -2.99
C ALA A 71 -4.76 -4.57 -3.91
N ILE A 72 -3.56 -4.01 -3.70
CA ILE A 72 -2.36 -4.38 -4.46
C ILE A 72 -1.98 -5.85 -4.18
N MET A 73 -1.95 -6.27 -2.90
CA MET A 73 -1.62 -7.65 -2.52
C MET A 73 -2.63 -8.65 -3.09
N LEU A 74 -3.93 -8.36 -3.02
CA LEU A 74 -4.98 -9.18 -3.61
C LEU A 74 -4.87 -9.24 -5.14
N GLY A 75 -4.58 -8.11 -5.78
CA GLY A 75 -4.32 -8.07 -7.22
C GLY A 75 -3.17 -8.99 -7.62
N LEU A 76 -2.06 -8.97 -6.88
CA LEU A 76 -0.91 -9.84 -7.10
C LEU A 76 -1.23 -11.32 -6.82
N MET A 77 -1.96 -11.65 -5.76
CA MET A 77 -2.38 -13.03 -5.48
C MET A 77 -3.28 -13.60 -6.59
N ILE A 78 -4.23 -12.81 -7.10
CA ILE A 78 -5.08 -13.21 -8.23
C ILE A 78 -4.24 -13.35 -9.51
N ALA A 79 -3.21 -12.51 -9.67
CA ALA A 79 -2.28 -12.60 -10.77
C ALA A 79 -1.41 -13.88 -10.74
N ALA A 80 -1.30 -14.59 -9.62
CA ALA A 80 -0.57 -15.86 -9.56
C ALA A 80 -1.26 -17.03 -10.29
N HIS A 81 -2.49 -16.85 -10.79
CA HIS A 81 -3.21 -17.89 -11.51
C HIS A 81 -2.66 -18.13 -12.93
N PRO A 82 -2.56 -19.39 -13.43
CA PRO A 82 -1.98 -19.73 -14.73
C PRO A 82 -2.67 -19.11 -15.96
N SER A 83 -3.90 -18.62 -15.80
CA SER A 83 -4.62 -17.88 -16.84
C SER A 83 -4.10 -16.45 -17.06
N THR A 84 -3.21 -15.96 -16.21
CA THR A 84 -2.57 -14.64 -16.33
C THR A 84 -1.14 -14.81 -16.87
N PRO A 85 -0.52 -13.76 -17.45
CA PRO A 85 0.87 -13.80 -17.86
C PRO A 85 1.88 -13.97 -16.71
N LEU A 86 1.58 -13.47 -15.50
CA LEU A 86 2.46 -13.63 -14.34
C LEU A 86 2.31 -14.99 -13.64
N GLY A 87 1.19 -15.69 -13.81
CA GLY A 87 0.95 -16.99 -13.17
C GLY A 87 1.38 -18.20 -13.99
N ARG A 88 2.09 -18.04 -15.13
CA ARG A 88 2.48 -19.16 -16.01
C ARG A 88 3.96 -19.12 -16.42
N GLY A 89 4.58 -20.29 -16.51
CA GLY A 89 5.96 -20.47 -16.98
C GLY A 89 6.95 -19.53 -16.27
N ARG A 90 7.76 -18.81 -17.05
CA ARG A 90 8.76 -17.86 -16.50
C ARG A 90 8.13 -16.66 -15.77
N GLY A 91 6.85 -16.36 -16.01
CA GLY A 91 6.13 -15.28 -15.33
C GLY A 91 6.05 -15.48 -13.81
N VAL A 92 5.94 -16.73 -13.36
CA VAL A 92 5.83 -17.07 -11.94
C VAL A 92 7.13 -16.75 -11.21
N VAL A 93 8.28 -17.03 -11.84
CA VAL A 93 9.60 -16.71 -11.29
C VAL A 93 9.76 -15.18 -11.16
N VAL A 94 9.35 -14.44 -12.19
CA VAL A 94 9.41 -12.97 -12.18
C VAL A 94 8.50 -12.39 -11.09
N GLY A 95 7.29 -12.95 -10.92
CA GLY A 95 6.36 -12.55 -9.85
C GLY A 95 6.91 -12.86 -8.45
N MET A 96 7.45 -14.06 -8.25
CA MET A 96 8.04 -14.50 -6.99
C MET A 96 9.25 -13.63 -6.60
N LEU A 97 10.24 -13.52 -7.48
CA LEU A 97 11.45 -12.72 -7.23
C LEU A 97 11.11 -11.23 -7.12
N GLY A 98 10.17 -10.73 -7.92
CA GLY A 98 9.70 -9.36 -7.85
C GLY A 98 9.10 -9.04 -6.49
N CYS A 99 8.21 -9.88 -5.97
CA CYS A 99 7.60 -9.67 -4.65
C CYS A 99 8.63 -9.75 -3.51
N PHE A 100 9.58 -10.69 -3.57
CA PHE A 100 10.64 -10.79 -2.55
C PHE A 100 11.62 -9.62 -2.59
N VAL A 101 12.06 -9.19 -3.77
CA VAL A 101 12.96 -8.04 -3.89
C VAL A 101 12.24 -6.76 -3.49
N LEU A 102 10.99 -6.55 -3.90
CA LEU A 102 10.20 -5.39 -3.49
C LEU A 102 9.94 -5.38 -1.98
N GLY A 103 9.57 -6.51 -1.39
CA GLY A 103 9.38 -6.63 0.06
C GLY A 103 10.67 -6.38 0.85
N LEU A 104 11.80 -6.92 0.37
CA LEU A 104 13.11 -6.68 0.98
C LEU A 104 13.53 -5.22 0.86
N LEU A 105 13.44 -4.64 -0.34
CA LEU A 105 13.74 -3.22 -0.55
C LEU A 105 12.86 -2.33 0.32
N TRP A 106 11.57 -2.65 0.48
CA TRP A 106 10.66 -1.91 1.34
C TRP A 106 11.13 -1.87 2.79
N ILE A 107 11.45 -3.04 3.37
CA ILE A 107 11.95 -3.14 4.75
C ILE A 107 13.31 -2.46 4.88
N CYS A 108 14.22 -2.66 3.91
CA CYS A 108 15.53 -2.01 3.91
C CYS A 108 15.40 -0.49 3.86
N THR A 109 14.53 0.06 3.00
CA THR A 109 14.27 1.51 2.95
C THR A 109 13.69 2.00 4.27
N TYR A 110 12.74 1.28 4.87
CA TYR A 110 12.21 1.64 6.19
C TYR A 110 13.30 1.69 7.26
N TYR A 111 14.19 0.70 7.34
CA TYR A 111 15.28 0.71 8.33
C TYR A 111 16.35 1.77 8.05
N VAL A 112 16.71 1.99 6.78
CA VAL A 112 17.76 2.97 6.43
C VAL A 112 17.26 4.41 6.61
N VAL A 113 16.00 4.69 6.26
CA VAL A 113 15.41 6.04 6.33
C VAL A 113 14.77 6.31 7.69
N GLY A 114 14.11 5.32 8.28
CA GLY A 114 13.36 5.43 9.54
C GLY A 114 14.23 5.44 10.80
N THR A 115 15.48 4.98 10.73
CA THR A 115 16.42 4.99 11.88
C THR A 115 17.32 6.24 11.91
N GLY A 116 17.19 7.14 10.93
CA GLY A 116 17.89 8.43 10.91
C GLY A 116 16.97 9.59 11.31
N ASP A 117 17.55 10.74 11.66
CA ASP A 117 16.85 11.99 12.03
C ASP A 117 15.92 12.57 10.91
N HIS A 118 15.87 11.92 9.73
CA HIS A 118 15.07 12.31 8.56
C HIS A 118 13.85 11.39 8.30
N ALA A 119 13.49 10.51 9.25
CA ALA A 119 12.34 9.62 9.13
C ALA A 119 11.01 10.36 8.83
N GLN A 120 10.93 11.63 9.23
CA GLN A 120 9.73 12.46 9.18
C GLN A 120 9.44 13.00 7.76
N ASP A 121 10.44 13.01 6.87
CA ASP A 121 10.33 13.54 5.50
C ASP A 121 9.79 12.51 4.50
N LEU A 122 9.82 11.20 4.82
CA LEU A 122 9.30 10.17 3.91
C LEU A 122 7.84 9.85 4.22
N ALA A 123 6.98 10.38 3.37
CA ALA A 123 5.60 10.69 3.70
C ALA A 123 4.60 9.50 3.71
N VAL A 124 5.05 8.28 3.38
CA VAL A 124 4.32 7.02 3.64
C VAL A 124 4.90 6.27 4.84
N PHE A 125 6.16 6.51 5.18
CA PHE A 125 6.84 5.82 6.27
C PHE A 125 6.60 6.50 7.63
N ASN A 126 6.39 7.83 7.64
CA ASN A 126 6.09 8.61 8.84
C ASN A 126 4.77 8.16 9.50
N ASP A 127 3.73 7.89 8.71
CA ASP A 127 2.38 7.59 9.24
C ASP A 127 2.17 6.12 9.60
N LEU A 128 3.05 5.21 9.15
CA LEU A 128 2.85 3.76 9.31
C LEU A 128 3.75 3.13 10.38
N GLU A 129 4.83 3.78 10.81
CA GLU A 129 5.79 3.28 11.80
C GLU A 129 6.01 1.74 11.69
N GLN A 130 5.61 0.97 12.72
CA GLN A 130 5.75 -0.50 12.75
C GLN A 130 4.92 -1.24 11.67
N LYS A 131 3.82 -0.65 11.19
CA LYS A 131 2.95 -1.20 10.13
C LYS A 131 3.68 -1.31 8.79
N ASN A 132 4.76 -0.55 8.57
CA ASN A 132 5.60 -0.72 7.40
C ASN A 132 6.30 -2.08 7.34
N LEU A 133 6.65 -2.64 8.50
CA LEU A 133 7.24 -3.98 8.59
C LEU A 133 6.22 -5.06 8.17
N PHE A 134 4.95 -4.87 8.56
CA PHE A 134 3.86 -5.76 8.15
C PHE A 134 3.63 -5.74 6.64
N VAL A 135 3.73 -4.58 5.98
CA VAL A 135 3.63 -4.49 4.51
C VAL A 135 4.74 -5.29 3.83
N GLY A 136 5.98 -5.19 4.32
CA GLY A 136 7.10 -5.98 3.79
C GLY A 136 6.90 -7.49 3.96
N ILE A 137 6.41 -7.93 5.11
CA ILE A 137 6.07 -9.34 5.36
C ILE A 137 4.91 -9.80 4.45
N ALA A 138 3.92 -8.95 4.19
CA ALA A 138 2.82 -9.24 3.29
C ALA A 138 3.30 -9.46 1.85
N PHE A 139 4.23 -8.63 1.35
CA PHE A 139 4.87 -8.84 0.04
C PHE A 139 5.58 -10.20 -0.02
N MET A 140 6.25 -10.61 1.06
CA MET A 140 6.87 -11.94 1.11
C MET A 140 5.83 -13.07 1.08
N ALA A 141 4.70 -12.93 1.79
CA ALA A 141 3.60 -13.89 1.74
C ALA A 141 3.00 -14.03 0.32
N VAL A 142 2.86 -12.91 -0.40
CA VAL A 142 2.44 -12.93 -1.80
C VAL A 142 3.47 -13.61 -2.70
N GLY A 143 4.77 -13.39 -2.45
CA GLY A 143 5.85 -14.10 -3.14
C GLY A 143 5.75 -15.62 -3.01
N PHE A 144 5.40 -16.14 -1.82
CA PHE A 144 5.13 -17.57 -1.63
C PHE A 144 3.90 -18.05 -2.39
N THR A 145 2.88 -17.21 -2.56
CA THR A 145 1.70 -17.56 -3.38
C THR A 145 2.11 -17.87 -4.81
N PHE A 146 3.02 -17.09 -5.40
CA PHE A 146 3.61 -17.41 -6.71
C PHE A 146 4.45 -18.70 -6.65
N ALA A 147 5.26 -18.90 -5.61
CA ALA A 147 6.08 -20.11 -5.46
C ALA A 147 5.27 -21.41 -5.43
N THR A 148 4.06 -21.40 -4.87
CA THR A 148 3.17 -22.58 -4.83
C THR A 148 2.49 -22.93 -6.17
N LYS A 149 2.56 -22.03 -7.16
CA LYS A 149 1.92 -22.20 -8.48
C LYS A 149 2.93 -22.53 -9.58
N TRP A 150 4.12 -22.98 -9.17
CA TRP A 150 5.21 -23.34 -10.07
C TRP A 150 4.98 -24.73 -10.68
N GLU A 151 4.18 -24.78 -11.76
CA GLU A 151 4.02 -25.92 -12.68
C GLU A 151 4.04 -25.44 -14.14
#